data_AF-A0A537RLU7-F1
#
_entry.id   AF-A0A537RLU7-F1
#
_cell.length_a   1.000
_cell.length_b   1.000
_cell.length_c   1.000
_cell.angle_alpha   90.00
_cell.angle_beta   90.00
_cell.angle_gamma   90.00
#
_symmetry.space_group_name_H-M   'P 1'
#
loop_
_entity.id
_entity.type
_entity.pdbx_description
1 polymer ?
#
loop_
_entity_poly.entity_id
_entity_poly.type
_entity_poly.pdbx_seq_one_letter_code
_entity_poly.pdbx_strand_id
1 'polypeptide(L)'
;MQPAHERWVAMQHRTTVGLSGSPIRDSGRYVAKWLRGNSPSSPREGFSSPLMLRFAIDDLKAFYLEAAAAVDTRPSSRQLGDWFWNDTAAGAAIHALRAAHMTSDDERLRLIAGNFMVPAARVRSSG
;
A
#
# COMPACT_ATOMS: atom_id res chain seq x y z
N MET A 1 3.03 12.64 7.53
CA MET A 1 3.74 11.72 6.62
C MET A 1 4.57 12.45 5.56
N GLN A 2 3.99 13.36 4.76
CA GLN A 2 4.72 14.04 3.66
C GLN A 2 6.08 14.68 4.05
N PRO A 3 6.17 15.54 5.08
CA PRO A 3 7.48 16.14 5.43
C PRO A 3 8.52 15.11 5.90
N ALA A 4 8.07 14.00 6.50
CA ALA A 4 8.96 12.94 6.94
C ALA A 4 9.47 12.09 5.77
N HIS A 5 8.63 11.85 4.75
CA HIS A 5 9.05 11.22 3.50
C HIS A 5 10.05 12.09 2.74
N GLU A 6 9.84 13.40 2.68
CA GLU A 6 10.79 14.35 2.07
C GLU A 6 12.16 14.32 2.78
N ARG A 7 12.17 14.24 4.11
CA ARG A 7 13.42 14.02 4.87
C ARG A 7 14.11 12.71 4.50
N TRP A 8 13.37 11.60 4.37
CA TRP A 8 13.93 10.33 3.91
C TRP A 8 14.64 10.49 2.56
N VAL A 9 13.95 11.11 1.58
CA VAL A 9 14.52 11.32 0.24
C VAL A 9 15.77 12.18 0.30
N ALA A 10 15.77 13.25 1.11
CA ALA A 10 16.94 14.09 1.29
C ALA A 10 18.14 13.35 1.93
N MET A 11 17.88 12.45 2.88
CA MET A 11 18.92 11.69 3.58
C MET A 11 19.46 10.50 2.77
N GLN A 12 18.59 9.81 2.03
CA GLN A 12 18.91 8.54 1.36
C GLN A 12 19.18 8.70 -0.13
N HIS A 13 18.84 9.85 -0.72
CA HIS A 13 18.93 10.15 -2.16
C HIS A 13 18.18 9.14 -3.05
N ARG A 14 17.20 8.42 -2.49
CA ARG A 14 16.40 7.42 -3.17
C ARG A 14 15.02 7.26 -2.53
N THR A 15 14.08 6.75 -3.32
CA THR A 15 12.73 6.40 -2.90
C THR A 15 12.29 5.12 -3.62
N THR A 16 11.49 4.32 -2.95
CA THR A 16 10.80 3.15 -3.53
C THR A 16 9.37 3.49 -3.95
N VAL A 17 8.86 4.67 -3.59
CA VAL A 17 7.60 5.23 -4.11
C VAL A 17 7.76 5.59 -5.58
N GLY A 18 6.79 5.19 -6.40
CA GLY A 18 6.68 5.57 -7.81
C GLY A 18 6.24 4.43 -8.73
N LEU A 19 5.97 3.24 -8.21
CA LEU A 19 5.58 2.07 -8.99
C LEU A 19 4.27 2.30 -9.76
N SER A 20 3.32 3.01 -9.15
CA SER A 20 2.07 3.39 -9.83
C SER A 20 2.25 4.47 -10.89
N GLY A 21 3.38 5.17 -10.91
CA GLY A 21 3.60 6.35 -11.76
C GLY A 21 2.69 7.53 -11.44
N SER A 22 2.00 7.51 -10.29
CA SER A 22 1.09 8.57 -9.83
C SER A 22 1.64 9.26 -8.58
N PRO A 23 1.30 10.55 -8.34
CA PRO A 23 1.58 11.20 -7.07
C PRO A 23 0.98 10.39 -5.89
N ILE A 24 1.69 10.33 -4.76
CA ILE A 24 1.29 9.49 -3.63
C ILE A 24 -0.13 9.79 -3.10
N ARG A 25 -0.56 11.05 -3.18
CA ARG A 25 -1.93 11.46 -2.84
C ARG A 25 -2.96 10.82 -3.75
N ASP A 26 -2.66 10.70 -5.04
CA ASP A 26 -3.55 10.11 -6.03
C ASP A 26 -3.60 8.59 -5.88
N SER A 27 -2.48 7.94 -5.53
CA SER A 27 -2.46 6.53 -5.12
C SER A 27 -3.38 6.29 -3.91
N GLY A 28 -3.31 7.15 -2.89
CA GLY A 28 -4.23 7.11 -1.74
C GLY A 28 -5.70 7.28 -2.13
N ARG A 29 -6.01 8.23 -3.02
CA ARG A 29 -7.37 8.44 -3.53
C ARG A 29 -7.87 7.26 -4.34
N TYR A 30 -7.00 6.65 -5.15
CA TYR A 30 -7.32 5.47 -5.96
C TYR A 30 -7.66 4.27 -5.08
N VAL A 31 -6.82 3.96 -4.09
CA VAL A 31 -7.05 2.91 -3.08
C VAL A 31 -8.34 3.17 -2.31
N ALA A 32 -8.64 4.43 -1.95
CA ALA A 32 -9.88 4.77 -1.26
C ALA A 32 -11.15 4.57 -2.11
N LYS A 33 -11.06 4.68 -3.45
CA LYS A 33 -12.20 4.37 -4.34
C LYS A 33 -12.53 2.88 -4.31
N TRP A 34 -11.51 2.02 -4.38
CA TRP A 34 -11.64 0.56 -4.23
C TRP A 34 -12.24 0.18 -2.89
N LEU A 35 -11.78 0.80 -1.79
CA LEU A 35 -12.31 0.52 -0.46
C LEU A 35 -13.80 0.86 -0.31
N ARG A 36 -14.29 1.84 -1.09
CA ARG A 36 -15.72 2.19 -1.18
C ARG A 36 -16.53 1.28 -2.10
N GLY A 37 -15.99 0.14 -2.52
CA GLY A 37 -16.66 -0.83 -3.40
C GLY A 37 -16.74 -0.38 -4.87
N ASN A 38 -15.98 0.63 -5.28
CA ASN A 38 -15.92 1.02 -6.68
C ASN A 38 -14.87 0.20 -7.42
N SER A 39 -15.07 0.00 -8.71
CA SER A 39 -14.07 -0.58 -9.63
C SER A 39 -13.55 0.51 -10.57
N PRO A 40 -12.70 1.43 -10.10
CA PRO A 40 -12.23 2.53 -10.94
C PRO A 40 -11.41 2.01 -12.12
N SER A 41 -11.48 2.71 -13.25
CA SER A 41 -10.59 2.45 -14.40
C SER A 41 -9.12 2.62 -14.01
N SER A 42 -8.23 2.00 -14.78
CA SER A 42 -6.80 2.17 -14.59
C SER A 42 -6.42 3.64 -14.82
N PRO A 43 -5.69 4.29 -13.91
CA PRO A 43 -5.18 5.64 -14.13
C PRO A 43 -4.02 5.69 -15.12
N ARG A 44 -3.49 4.53 -15.54
CA ARG A 44 -2.35 4.42 -16.47
C ARG A 44 -2.69 3.49 -17.63
N GLU A 45 -2.55 4.01 -18.84
CA GLU A 45 -2.75 3.24 -20.07
C GLU A 45 -1.81 2.02 -20.13
N GLY A 46 -2.29 0.91 -20.69
CA GLY A 46 -1.54 -0.34 -20.79
C GLY A 46 -1.52 -1.20 -19.52
N PHE A 47 -2.05 -0.69 -18.40
CA PHE A 47 -2.17 -1.44 -17.14
C PHE A 47 -3.63 -1.69 -16.79
N SER A 48 -3.93 -2.88 -16.24
CA SER A 48 -5.27 -3.18 -15.72
C SER A 48 -5.54 -2.53 -14.36
N SER A 49 -6.79 -2.21 -14.05
CA SER A 49 -7.16 -1.60 -12.75
C SER A 49 -6.70 -2.42 -11.53
N PRO A 50 -6.84 -3.77 -11.49
CA PRO A 50 -6.33 -4.55 -10.36
C PRO A 50 -4.82 -4.44 -10.17
N LEU A 51 -4.05 -4.41 -11.27
CA LEU A 51 -2.60 -4.22 -11.21
C LEU A 51 -2.24 -2.82 -10.70
N MET A 52 -2.96 -1.80 -11.13
CA MET A 52 -2.78 -0.44 -10.61
C MET A 52 -3.17 -0.30 -9.15
N LEU A 53 -4.16 -1.06 -8.67
CA LEU A 53 -4.48 -1.12 -7.24
C LEU A 53 -3.29 -1.68 -6.46
N ARG A 54 -2.68 -2.77 -6.92
CA ARG A 54 -1.47 -3.32 -6.31
C ARG A 54 -0.34 -2.29 -6.25
N PHE A 55 -0.04 -1.64 -7.36
CA PHE A 55 1.05 -0.66 -7.42
C PHE A 55 0.80 0.54 -6.50
N ALA A 56 -0.44 1.04 -6.45
CA ALA A 56 -0.81 2.10 -5.53
C ALA A 56 -0.66 1.66 -4.06
N ILE A 57 -1.02 0.42 -3.72
CA ILE A 57 -0.82 -0.15 -2.38
C ILE A 57 0.67 -0.25 -2.04
N ASP A 58 1.51 -0.71 -2.97
CA ASP A 58 2.96 -0.85 -2.75
C ASP A 58 3.63 0.52 -2.57
N ASP A 59 3.19 1.55 -3.33
CA ASP A 59 3.62 2.94 -3.11
C ASP A 59 3.20 3.48 -1.73
N LEU A 60 1.99 3.15 -1.26
CA LEU A 60 1.55 3.54 0.08
C LEU A 60 2.38 2.87 1.18
N LYS A 61 2.68 1.56 1.05
CA LYS A 61 3.57 0.87 1.99
C LYS A 61 4.94 1.55 2.03
N ALA A 62 5.55 1.75 0.86
CA ALA A 62 6.84 2.43 0.71
C ALA A 62 6.82 3.80 1.39
N PHE A 63 5.86 4.65 1.04
CA PHE A 63 5.74 6.01 1.58
C PHE A 63 5.66 6.04 3.10
N TYR A 64 4.83 5.18 3.70
CA TYR A 64 4.69 5.13 5.16
C TYR A 64 5.97 4.63 5.84
N LEU A 65 6.57 3.56 5.32
CA LEU A 65 7.75 2.94 5.91
C LEU A 65 8.98 3.84 5.78
N GLU A 66 9.18 4.48 4.63
CA GLU A 66 10.27 5.45 4.41
C GLU A 66 10.12 6.68 5.31
N ALA A 67 8.91 7.24 5.39
CA ALA A 67 8.63 8.37 6.28
C ALA A 67 8.88 8.02 7.75
N ALA A 68 8.48 6.83 8.19
CA ALA A 68 8.71 6.37 9.55
C ALA A 68 10.17 5.99 9.83
N ALA A 69 10.93 5.56 8.82
CA ALA A 69 12.37 5.30 8.95
C ALA A 69 13.20 6.58 9.04
N ALA A 70 12.66 7.73 8.59
CA ALA A 70 13.32 9.03 8.65
C ALA A 70 13.29 9.71 10.03
N VAL A 71 12.84 9.01 11.08
CA VAL A 71 12.86 9.52 12.46
C VAL A 71 14.20 9.22 13.13
N ASP A 72 14.61 10.07 14.06
CA ASP A 72 15.94 10.00 14.69
C ASP A 72 16.17 8.71 15.50
N THR A 73 15.11 8.04 15.95
CA THR A 73 15.21 6.81 16.74
C THR A 73 15.64 5.57 15.94
N ARG A 74 15.75 5.67 14.60
CA ARG A 74 16.21 4.59 13.69
C ARG A 74 15.56 3.22 13.99
N PRO A 75 14.23 3.10 13.85
CA PRO A 75 13.51 1.86 14.15
C PRO A 75 13.96 0.72 13.23
N SER A 76 13.99 -0.51 13.77
CA SER A 76 14.23 -1.72 12.99
C SER A 76 13.11 -1.99 11.97
N SER A 77 13.39 -2.79 10.94
CA SER A 77 12.37 -3.20 9.95
C SER A 77 11.18 -3.92 10.60
N ARG A 78 11.42 -4.65 11.70
CA ARG A 78 10.35 -5.29 12.47
C ARG A 78 9.44 -4.26 13.12
N GLN A 79 10.00 -3.29 13.84
CA GLN A 79 9.24 -2.21 14.49
C GLN A 79 8.45 -1.39 13.47
N LEU A 80 9.06 -1.05 12.33
CA LEU A 80 8.38 -0.35 11.23
C LEU A 80 7.20 -1.17 10.68
N GLY A 81 7.42 -2.47 10.47
CA GLY A 81 6.37 -3.37 10.02
C GLY A 81 5.24 -3.51 11.05
N ASP A 82 5.57 -3.69 12.33
CA ASP A 82 4.59 -3.80 13.41
C ASP A 82 3.74 -2.53 13.48
N TRP A 83 4.39 -1.36 13.50
CA TRP A 83 3.70 -0.07 13.46
C TRP A 83 2.81 0.08 12.23
N PHE A 84 3.34 -0.18 11.03
CA PHE A 84 2.57 0.00 9.78
C PHE A 84 1.29 -0.84 9.78
N TRP A 85 1.39 -2.12 10.13
CA TRP A 85 0.26 -3.06 10.03
C TRP A 85 -0.73 -2.95 11.21
N ASN A 86 -0.27 -2.56 12.40
CA ASN A 86 -1.11 -2.53 13.59
C ASN A 86 -1.65 -1.14 13.92
N ASP A 87 -0.91 -0.08 13.61
CA ASP A 87 -1.17 1.26 14.16
C ASP A 87 -1.56 2.30 13.09
N THR A 88 -1.58 1.92 11.80
CA THR A 88 -1.92 2.86 10.72
C THR A 88 -3.26 2.56 10.05
N ALA A 89 -3.97 3.64 9.69
CA ALA A 89 -5.17 3.54 8.87
C ALA A 89 -4.89 2.92 7.48
N ALA A 90 -3.67 3.10 6.95
CA ALA A 90 -3.26 2.48 5.68
C ALA A 90 -3.16 0.95 5.80
N GLY A 91 -2.51 0.44 6.86
CA GLY A 91 -2.43 -0.99 7.15
C GLY A 91 -3.83 -1.61 7.30
N ALA A 92 -4.70 -0.95 8.08
CA ALA A 92 -6.10 -1.38 8.24
C ALA A 92 -6.88 -1.38 6.92
N ALA A 93 -6.73 -0.35 6.09
CA ALA A 93 -7.38 -0.26 4.77
C ALA A 93 -6.93 -1.37 3.82
N ILE A 94 -5.64 -1.71 3.80
CA ILE A 94 -5.10 -2.79 2.95
C ILE A 94 -5.63 -4.15 3.42
N HIS A 95 -5.77 -4.37 4.73
CA HIS A 95 -6.44 -5.56 5.26
C HIS A 95 -7.91 -5.65 4.81
N ALA A 96 -8.65 -4.54 4.88
CA ALA A 96 -10.04 -4.50 4.43
C ALA A 96 -10.18 -4.77 2.92
N LEU A 97 -9.29 -4.20 2.10
CA LEU A 97 -9.25 -4.46 0.65
C LEU A 97 -8.96 -5.92 0.33
N ARG A 98 -8.00 -6.53 1.03
CA ARG A 98 -7.76 -7.97 0.88
C ARG A 98 -9.04 -8.74 1.16
N ALA A 99 -9.65 -8.53 2.32
CA ALA A 99 -10.87 -9.25 2.71
C ALA A 99 -12.01 -9.09 1.69
N ALA A 100 -12.24 -7.87 1.20
CA ALA A 100 -13.29 -7.56 0.23
C ALA A 100 -13.09 -8.23 -1.15
N HIS A 101 -11.84 -8.56 -1.52
CA HIS A 101 -11.51 -9.04 -2.85
C HIS A 101 -11.01 -10.50 -2.90
N MET A 102 -10.94 -11.20 -1.76
CA MET A 102 -10.58 -12.63 -1.69
C MET A 102 -11.56 -13.55 -2.45
N THR A 103 -12.81 -13.13 -2.62
CA THR A 103 -13.87 -13.90 -3.29
C THR A 103 -14.34 -13.23 -4.59
N SER A 104 -13.51 -12.35 -5.17
CA SER A 104 -13.81 -11.69 -6.43
C SER A 104 -13.90 -12.68 -7.60
N ASP A 105 -14.88 -12.49 -8.49
CA ASP A 105 -14.99 -13.23 -9.76
C ASP A 105 -13.89 -12.83 -10.77
N ASP A 106 -13.33 -11.62 -10.64
CA ASP A 106 -12.11 -11.24 -11.36
C ASP A 106 -10.91 -12.00 -10.77
N GLU A 107 -10.42 -12.99 -11.51
CA GLU A 107 -9.31 -13.85 -11.12
C GLU A 107 -8.03 -13.07 -10.80
N ARG A 108 -7.72 -12.03 -11.59
CA ARG A 108 -6.50 -11.22 -11.37
C ARG A 108 -6.62 -10.43 -10.08
N LEU A 109 -7.79 -9.83 -9.83
CA LEU A 109 -8.05 -9.11 -8.58
C LEU A 109 -7.96 -10.04 -7.37
N ARG A 110 -8.55 -11.24 -7.47
CA ARG A 110 -8.47 -12.27 -6.42
C ARG A 110 -7.02 -12.70 -6.13
N LEU A 111 -6.21 -12.95 -7.16
CA LEU A 111 -4.80 -13.30 -7.00
C LEU A 111 -4.00 -12.15 -6.36
N ILE A 112 -4.26 -10.91 -6.75
CA ILE A 112 -3.63 -9.72 -6.18
C ILE A 112 -3.98 -9.58 -4.69
N ALA A 113 -5.27 -9.72 -4.35
CA ALA A 113 -5.74 -9.67 -2.97
C ALA A 113 -5.11 -10.77 -2.11
N GLY A 114 -5.07 -12.00 -2.63
CA GLY A 114 -4.54 -13.17 -1.91
C GLY A 114 -3.04 -13.10 -1.64
N ASN A 115 -2.25 -12.67 -2.63
CA ASN A 115 -0.80 -12.89 -2.63
C ASN A 115 0.05 -11.63 -2.47
N PHE A 116 -0.47 -10.44 -2.82
CA PHE A 116 0.36 -9.24 -2.97
C PHE A 116 -0.03 -8.07 -2.07
N MET A 117 -1.28 -8.00 -1.61
CA MET A 117 -1.72 -6.89 -0.74
C MET A 117 -1.11 -6.97 0.67
N VAL A 118 -1.21 -8.13 1.32
CA VAL A 118 -0.79 -8.33 2.72
C VAL A 118 0.26 -9.45 2.77
N PRO A 119 1.44 -9.23 3.38
CA PRO A 119 2.44 -10.28 3.57
C PRO A 119 1.86 -11.48 4.34
N ALA A 120 2.26 -12.71 4.01
CA ALA A 120 1.75 -13.92 4.64
C ALA A 120 1.82 -13.89 6.18
N ALA A 121 2.92 -13.41 6.75
CA ALA A 121 3.12 -13.27 8.20
C ALA A 121 2.16 -12.26 8.87
N ARG A 122 1.43 -11.45 8.10
CA ARG A 122 0.45 -10.46 8.57
C ARG A 122 -0.98 -10.86 8.26
N VAL A 123 -1.21 -11.90 7.46
CA VAL A 123 -2.56 -12.39 7.20
C VAL A 123 -3.13 -12.91 8.52
N ARG A 124 -4.20 -12.26 9.00
CA ARG A 124 -4.95 -12.73 10.16
C ARG A 124 -5.64 -14.03 9.75
N SER A 125 -5.40 -15.11 10.49
CA SER A 125 -6.22 -16.31 10.39
C SER A 125 -7.65 -15.90 10.73
N SER A 126 -8.57 -16.09 9.79
CA SER A 126 -9.99 -16.17 10.12
C SER A 126 -10.14 -17.37 11.04
N GLY A 127 -10.37 -17.10 12.33
CA GLY A 127 -10.83 -18.10 13.29
C GLY A 127 -12.25 -18.55 12.99
#